data_AF-A0A4P7CGZ8-F1
#
_entry.id   AF-A0A4P7CGZ8-F1
#
_cell.length_a   1.000
_cell.length_b   1.000
_cell.length_c   1.000
_cell.angle_alpha   90.00
_cell.angle_beta   90.00
_cell.angle_gamma   90.00
#
_symmetry.space_group_name_H-M   'P 1'
#
loop_
_entity.id
_entity.type
_entity.pdbx_description
1 polymer ?
#
loop_
_entity_poly.entity_id
_entity_poly.type
_entity_poly.pdbx_seq_one_letter_code
_entity_poly.pdbx_strand_id
1 'polypeptide(L)'
;MQKLLHYFCLGTMTLFMSLSVQARLTIAIDAGHGGKDPGAIGKNLGIKEKEVTLSIARELKALLDADPNFKAVMTRNGDYFIQLPDRTEIARKNRADYLVSIHADSSPSSDNLRGASVWVLSNRRANDELGKWLEDHEKQSELLGGAGSVLSSNQERYLNQTVLDLQFSHSQRSGYELGKTVLGKMRNITQLAKSAPQHASLSVLRSPDIPSILVETGFLSNVVEEQKLATKAYRRQVAQAIYQGLVEYRRKSPSQSSGAVYKEVKAEKKAENKETETKSVKSNNASEKKTKQENSSTTKEKQTTKDKSKSAGEKNKTDVVNKKESTSKEAKENKETKSSKNTKEEKLDSKPEKVVNPNASFHVVQQDETLYSIARMYKTTPEKLSQLNNIKENKIVVGKKLKLK
;
A
#
# COMPACT_ATOMS: atom_id res chain seq x y z
N MET A 1 -35.71 43.02 -44.43
CA MET A 1 -35.15 42.70 -43.10
C MET A 1 -35.15 41.18 -42.82
N GLN A 2 -34.58 40.35 -43.71
CA GLN A 2 -34.55 38.88 -43.52
C GLN A 2 -33.15 38.25 -43.77
N LYS A 3 -32.20 39.02 -44.30
CA LYS A 3 -30.81 38.56 -44.52
C LYS A 3 -29.84 38.96 -43.40
N LEU A 4 -30.25 39.82 -42.47
CA LEU A 4 -29.43 40.23 -41.32
C LEU A 4 -29.60 39.35 -40.08
N LEU A 5 -30.67 38.54 -40.02
CA LEU A 5 -30.95 37.62 -38.90
C LEU A 5 -30.25 36.26 -39.05
N HIS A 6 -29.80 35.91 -40.25
CA HIS A 6 -29.08 34.65 -40.50
C HIS A 6 -27.59 34.70 -40.09
N TYR A 7 -27.00 35.89 -39.99
CA TYR A 7 -25.62 36.05 -39.51
C TYR A 7 -25.52 36.23 -37.99
N PHE A 8 -26.63 36.42 -37.28
CA PHE A 8 -26.64 36.48 -35.81
C PHE A 8 -26.76 35.08 -35.17
N CYS A 9 -27.25 34.07 -35.90
CA CYS A 9 -27.31 32.68 -35.42
C CYS A 9 -26.09 31.82 -35.81
N LEU A 10 -25.20 32.31 -36.69
CA LEU A 10 -23.99 31.57 -37.09
C LEU A 10 -22.72 31.99 -36.33
N GLY A 11 -22.80 32.99 -35.46
CA GLY A 11 -21.67 33.52 -34.68
C GLY A 11 -21.64 33.13 -33.20
N THR A 12 -22.67 32.46 -32.67
CA THR A 12 -22.76 32.11 -31.23
C THR A 12 -22.62 30.62 -30.96
N MET A 13 -22.40 29.79 -31.99
CA MET A 13 -22.25 28.33 -31.85
C MET A 13 -20.81 27.85 -32.10
N THR A 14 -19.81 28.65 -31.72
CA THR A 14 -18.38 28.27 -31.70
C THR A 14 -17.71 28.72 -30.41
N LEU A 15 -18.43 28.63 -29.30
CA LEU A 15 -17.82 28.56 -27.97
C LEU A 15 -18.30 27.28 -27.28
N PHE A 16 -18.14 26.13 -27.94
CA PHE A 16 -17.97 24.88 -27.21
C PHE A 16 -16.64 25.00 -26.47
N MET A 17 -16.74 25.57 -25.27
CA MET A 17 -15.74 25.55 -24.23
C MET A 17 -15.16 24.13 -24.22
N SER A 18 -13.94 24.00 -24.71
CA SER A 18 -13.15 22.77 -24.54
C SER A 18 -12.91 22.67 -23.04
N LEU A 19 -13.89 22.13 -22.31
CA LEU A 19 -13.65 21.60 -20.98
C LEU A 19 -12.66 20.47 -21.23
N SER A 20 -11.38 20.79 -21.06
CA SER A 20 -10.34 19.82 -20.82
C SER A 20 -10.83 18.95 -19.67
N VAL A 21 -11.44 17.81 -20.00
CA VAL A 21 -11.78 16.79 -19.00
C VAL A 21 -10.45 16.20 -18.58
N GLN A 22 -9.75 16.89 -17.69
CA GLN A 22 -8.57 16.36 -17.04
C GLN A 22 -9.01 15.06 -16.36
N ALA A 23 -8.30 13.96 -16.65
CA ALA A 23 -8.61 12.68 -16.03
C ALA A 23 -8.55 12.82 -14.50
N ARG A 24 -9.56 12.28 -13.82
CA ARG A 24 -9.61 12.29 -12.35
C ARG A 24 -8.58 11.32 -11.81
N LEU A 25 -7.82 11.74 -10.79
CA LEU A 25 -6.96 10.83 -10.04
C LEU A 25 -7.81 10.01 -9.08
N THR A 26 -7.75 8.69 -9.20
CA THR A 26 -8.42 7.76 -8.29
C THR A 26 -7.51 7.49 -7.10
N ILE A 27 -7.94 7.89 -5.91
CA ILE A 27 -7.22 7.68 -4.66
C ILE A 27 -7.91 6.57 -3.87
N ALA A 28 -7.21 5.47 -3.66
CA ALA A 28 -7.62 4.47 -2.67
C ALA A 28 -7.23 4.97 -1.27
N ILE A 29 -8.20 5.00 -0.37
CA ILE A 29 -8.04 5.41 1.03
C ILE A 29 -8.20 4.17 1.89
N ASP A 30 -7.11 3.77 2.52
CA ASP A 30 -7.11 2.65 3.44
C ASP A 30 -7.26 3.13 4.88
N ALA A 31 -8.41 2.85 5.49
CA ALA A 31 -8.59 3.07 6.92
C ALA A 31 -7.97 1.89 7.68
N GLY A 32 -6.83 2.11 8.36
CA GLY A 32 -6.11 1.08 9.09
C GLY A 32 -6.99 0.31 10.08
N HIS A 33 -6.67 -0.97 10.31
CA HIS A 33 -7.36 -1.87 11.24
C HIS A 33 -8.85 -2.08 10.91
N GLY A 34 -9.70 -2.38 11.91
CA GLY A 34 -11.15 -2.60 11.74
C GLY A 34 -11.61 -3.96 12.29
N GLY A 35 -12.89 -4.04 12.68
CA GLY A 35 -13.48 -5.25 13.25
C GLY A 35 -12.81 -5.60 14.59
N LYS A 36 -12.33 -6.85 14.72
CA LYS A 36 -11.66 -7.33 15.94
C LYS A 36 -10.25 -6.80 16.12
N ASP A 37 -9.66 -6.16 15.11
CA ASP A 37 -8.41 -5.44 15.24
C ASP A 37 -8.69 -3.99 15.64
N PRO A 38 -8.53 -3.61 16.93
CA PRO A 38 -8.72 -2.22 17.35
C PRO A 38 -7.62 -1.28 16.85
N GLY A 39 -6.51 -1.81 16.35
CA GLY A 39 -5.25 -1.06 16.28
C GLY A 39 -4.84 -0.58 17.66
N ALA A 40 -3.92 0.39 17.75
CA ALA A 40 -3.51 1.01 19.01
C ALA A 40 -4.73 1.47 19.84
N ILE A 41 -4.61 1.30 21.16
CA ILE A 41 -5.63 1.74 22.13
C ILE A 41 -4.94 2.81 22.96
N GLY A 42 -5.52 4.01 22.96
CA GLY A 42 -5.03 5.12 23.74
C GLY A 42 -5.06 4.79 25.24
N LYS A 43 -4.02 5.18 25.97
CA LYS A 43 -3.83 4.77 27.37
C LYS A 43 -4.77 5.47 28.34
N ASN A 44 -5.22 6.69 28.02
CA ASN A 44 -5.96 7.53 28.97
C ASN A 44 -7.46 7.55 28.67
N LEU A 45 -7.82 7.77 27.41
CA LEU A 45 -9.22 7.86 26.95
C LEU A 45 -9.74 6.55 26.39
N GLY A 46 -8.86 5.56 26.14
CA GLY A 46 -9.26 4.26 25.59
C GLY A 46 -9.73 4.33 24.14
N ILE A 47 -9.45 5.43 23.42
CA ILE A 47 -9.86 5.57 22.01
C ILE A 47 -9.11 4.55 21.15
N LYS A 48 -9.82 3.96 20.19
CA LYS A 48 -9.27 2.91 19.34
C LYS A 48 -8.82 3.50 18.01
N GLU A 49 -7.63 3.11 17.57
CA GLU A 49 -7.06 3.53 16.29
C GLU A 49 -8.04 3.28 15.14
N LYS A 50 -8.69 2.11 15.09
CA LYS A 50 -9.65 1.78 14.02
C LYS A 50 -10.78 2.80 13.85
N GLU A 51 -11.18 3.48 14.93
CA GLU A 51 -12.23 4.50 14.93
C GLU A 51 -11.68 5.85 14.46
N VAL A 52 -10.47 6.19 14.92
CA VAL A 52 -9.73 7.38 14.49
C VAL A 52 -9.47 7.33 12.99
N THR A 53 -8.90 6.23 12.50
CA THR A 53 -8.54 6.05 11.08
C THR A 53 -9.76 6.05 10.17
N LEU A 54 -10.85 5.37 10.55
CA LEU A 54 -12.10 5.39 9.79
C LEU A 54 -12.71 6.79 9.72
N SER A 55 -12.67 7.53 10.83
CA SER A 55 -13.17 8.89 10.90
C SER A 55 -12.38 9.82 9.98
N ILE A 56 -11.04 9.77 10.01
CA ILE A 56 -10.19 10.61 9.15
C ILE A 56 -10.38 10.20 7.67
N ALA A 57 -10.45 8.90 7.38
CA ALA A 57 -10.64 8.39 6.02
C ALA A 57 -11.96 8.85 5.39
N ARG A 58 -13.06 8.92 6.17
CA ARG A 58 -14.35 9.43 5.70
C ARG A 58 -14.31 10.93 5.40
N GLU A 59 -13.65 11.71 6.26
CA GLU A 59 -13.46 13.15 6.01
C GLU A 59 -12.59 13.39 4.77
N LEU A 60 -11.51 12.62 4.59
CA LEU A 60 -10.67 12.68 3.40
C LEU A 60 -11.44 12.28 2.13
N LYS A 61 -12.27 11.23 2.20
CA LYS A 61 -13.15 10.83 1.10
C LYS A 61 -14.09 11.96 0.70
N ALA A 62 -14.74 12.60 1.67
CA ALA A 62 -15.66 13.71 1.39
C ALA A 62 -14.96 14.88 0.69
N LEU A 63 -13.75 15.24 1.13
CA LEU A 63 -12.94 16.28 0.47
C LEU A 63 -12.58 15.92 -0.97
N LEU A 64 -12.13 14.67 -1.20
CA LEU A 64 -11.74 14.21 -2.53
C LEU A 64 -12.93 14.03 -3.49
N ASP A 65 -14.08 13.56 -3.01
CA ASP A 65 -15.28 13.42 -3.83
C ASP A 65 -15.89 14.79 -4.22
N ALA A 66 -15.64 15.82 -3.41
CA ALA A 66 -16.05 17.20 -3.71
C ALA A 66 -15.14 17.90 -4.72
N ASP A 67 -13.91 17.43 -4.93
CA ASP A 67 -12.98 17.97 -5.92
C ASP A 67 -13.15 17.24 -7.27
N PRO A 68 -13.52 17.95 -8.36
CA PRO A 68 -13.73 17.33 -9.67
C PRO A 68 -12.48 16.65 -10.27
N ASN A 69 -11.30 16.90 -9.71
CA ASN A 69 -10.03 16.32 -10.12
C ASN A 69 -9.72 14.96 -9.48
N PHE A 70 -10.52 14.51 -8.51
CA PHE A 70 -10.28 13.29 -7.77
C PHE A 70 -11.49 12.34 -7.79
N LYS A 71 -11.22 11.08 -7.47
CA LYS A 71 -12.21 10.05 -7.15
C LYS A 71 -11.69 9.28 -5.95
N ALA A 72 -12.45 9.22 -4.84
CA ALA A 72 -12.02 8.48 -3.67
C ALA A 72 -12.69 7.10 -3.55
N VAL A 73 -11.89 6.08 -3.26
CA VAL A 73 -12.34 4.70 -3.01
C VAL A 73 -11.84 4.29 -1.64
N MET A 74 -12.72 3.83 -0.75
CA MET A 74 -12.28 3.34 0.56
C MET A 74 -12.06 1.83 0.54
N THR A 75 -11.04 1.33 1.24
CA THR A 75 -10.88 -0.12 1.48
C THR A 75 -12.02 -0.62 2.37
N ARG A 76 -12.32 0.11 3.45
CA ARG A 76 -13.50 -0.13 4.31
C ARG A 76 -14.31 1.14 4.54
N ASN A 77 -15.63 1.03 4.53
CA ASN A 77 -16.55 2.11 4.88
C ASN A 77 -17.26 1.92 6.23
N GLY A 78 -16.96 0.83 6.95
CA GLY A 78 -17.53 0.46 8.24
C GLY A 78 -16.51 -0.14 9.20
N ASP A 79 -16.99 -0.62 10.34
CA ASP A 79 -16.16 -1.30 11.34
C ASP A 79 -16.12 -2.82 11.10
N TYR A 80 -15.42 -3.22 10.05
CA TYR A 80 -15.13 -4.61 9.74
C TYR A 80 -13.66 -4.77 9.38
N PHE A 81 -13.16 -5.98 9.57
CA PHE A 81 -11.77 -6.30 9.31
C PHE A 81 -11.54 -6.54 7.80
N ILE A 82 -10.36 -6.12 7.30
CA ILE A 82 -9.87 -6.44 5.96
C ILE A 82 -8.43 -6.93 6.08
N GLN A 83 -8.13 -8.08 5.46
CA GLN A 83 -6.78 -8.62 5.46
C GLN A 83 -5.82 -7.69 4.72
N LEU A 84 -4.57 -7.65 5.14
CA LEU A 84 -3.58 -6.73 4.59
C LEU A 84 -3.43 -6.81 3.06
N PRO A 85 -3.40 -8.00 2.42
CA PRO A 85 -3.33 -8.11 0.96
C PRO A 85 -4.60 -7.64 0.25
N ASP A 86 -5.77 -7.85 0.87
CA ASP A 86 -7.06 -7.48 0.27
C ASP A 86 -7.22 -5.96 0.19
N ARG A 87 -6.58 -5.19 1.08
CA ARG A 87 -6.58 -3.72 1.03
C ARG A 87 -5.99 -3.21 -0.27
N THR A 88 -4.85 -3.77 -0.68
CA THR A 88 -4.19 -3.47 -1.95
C THR A 88 -5.01 -3.96 -3.14
N GLU A 89 -5.64 -5.11 -3.02
CA GLU A 89 -6.49 -5.68 -4.08
C GLU A 89 -7.73 -4.81 -4.37
N ILE A 90 -8.33 -4.22 -3.33
CA ILE A 90 -9.44 -3.27 -3.50
C ILE A 90 -8.97 -2.04 -4.29
N ALA A 91 -7.76 -1.54 -4.02
CA ALA A 91 -7.19 -0.41 -4.77
C ALA A 91 -7.00 -0.77 -6.25
N ARG A 92 -6.43 -1.96 -6.53
CA ARG A 92 -6.21 -2.47 -7.90
C ARG A 92 -7.49 -2.64 -8.68
N LYS A 93 -8.49 -3.33 -8.12
CA LYS A 93 -9.82 -3.52 -8.73
C LYS A 93 -10.50 -2.20 -9.11
N ASN A 94 -10.24 -1.15 -8.35
CA ASN A 94 -10.78 0.18 -8.60
C ASN A 94 -9.90 1.05 -9.50
N ARG A 95 -8.79 0.53 -10.00
CA ARG A 95 -7.77 1.23 -10.80
C ARG A 95 -7.31 2.51 -10.10
N ALA A 96 -6.97 2.38 -8.81
CA ALA A 96 -6.43 3.50 -8.05
C ALA A 96 -5.06 3.89 -8.60
N ASP A 97 -4.86 5.19 -8.81
CA ASP A 97 -3.57 5.77 -9.18
C ASP A 97 -2.63 5.83 -7.98
N TYR A 98 -3.19 6.00 -6.77
CA TYR A 98 -2.45 6.08 -5.52
C TYR A 98 -3.21 5.39 -4.38
N LEU A 99 -2.47 4.84 -3.43
CA LEU A 99 -3.00 4.30 -2.17
C LEU A 99 -2.49 5.12 -0.98
N VAL A 100 -3.42 5.64 -0.18
CA VAL A 100 -3.13 6.37 1.07
C VAL A 100 -3.71 5.58 2.23
N SER A 101 -2.84 4.91 2.99
CA SER A 101 -3.22 4.23 4.23
C SER A 101 -3.09 5.19 5.42
N ILE A 102 -4.10 5.22 6.28
CA ILE A 102 -4.21 6.14 7.42
C ILE A 102 -4.14 5.32 8.70
N HIS A 103 -3.21 5.69 9.57
CA HIS A 103 -2.93 5.05 10.85
C HIS A 103 -2.74 6.07 11.98
N ALA A 104 -2.77 5.58 13.21
CA ALA A 104 -2.39 6.34 14.39
C ALA A 104 -1.50 5.45 15.28
N ASP A 105 -0.19 5.65 15.11
CA ASP A 105 0.90 4.93 15.75
C ASP A 105 0.75 4.80 17.28
N SER A 106 1.54 3.91 17.86
CA SER A 106 1.69 3.78 19.30
C SER A 106 3.08 3.23 19.60
N SER A 107 3.76 3.87 20.55
CA SER A 107 5.03 3.36 21.04
C SER A 107 4.83 2.61 22.35
N PRO A 108 5.16 1.31 22.41
CA PRO A 108 5.12 0.55 23.66
C PRO A 108 6.23 0.98 24.64
N SER A 109 7.32 1.58 24.14
CA SER A 109 8.52 1.88 24.92
C SER A 109 8.61 3.36 25.34
N SER A 110 7.77 4.26 24.81
CA SER A 110 7.84 5.68 25.14
C SER A 110 6.52 6.41 24.91
N ASP A 111 5.99 7.01 25.97
CA ASP A 111 4.80 7.86 25.89
C ASP A 111 5.10 9.28 25.40
N ASN A 112 6.37 9.59 25.18
CA ASN A 112 6.85 10.90 24.71
C ASN A 112 6.98 11.00 23.19
N LEU A 113 6.95 9.88 22.46
CA LEU A 113 6.93 9.93 20.99
C LEU A 113 5.63 10.56 20.52
N ARG A 114 5.74 11.53 19.61
CA ARG A 114 4.61 12.32 19.12
C ARG A 114 4.88 12.84 17.72
N GLY A 115 3.82 13.28 17.06
CA GLY A 115 3.88 13.92 15.77
C GLY A 115 3.67 12.96 14.59
N ALA A 116 3.38 13.54 13.44
CA ALA A 116 3.05 12.79 12.24
C ALA A 116 4.31 12.23 11.55
N SER A 117 4.13 11.12 10.82
CA SER A 117 5.13 10.59 9.91
C SER A 117 4.48 9.95 8.69
N VAL A 118 5.27 9.75 7.64
CA VAL A 118 4.81 9.08 6.42
C VAL A 118 5.79 7.98 6.08
N TRP A 119 5.26 6.80 5.77
CA TRP A 119 6.01 5.61 5.40
C TRP A 119 5.77 5.25 3.93
N VAL A 120 6.81 4.76 3.29
CA VAL A 120 6.82 4.28 1.90
C VAL A 120 7.51 2.92 1.83
N LEU A 121 7.32 2.20 0.73
CA LEU A 121 7.92 0.88 0.54
C LEU A 121 9.46 0.96 0.54
N SER A 122 10.12 0.02 1.20
CA SER A 122 11.59 -0.09 1.17
C SER A 122 12.09 -0.73 -0.12
N ASN A 123 13.29 -0.34 -0.58
CA ASN A 123 13.90 -0.88 -1.79
C ASN A 123 14.09 -2.40 -1.73
N ARG A 124 14.62 -2.89 -0.60
CA ARG A 124 14.77 -4.34 -0.40
C ARG A 124 13.43 -5.05 -0.52
N ARG A 125 12.39 -4.52 0.14
CA ARG A 125 11.07 -5.17 0.09
C ARG A 125 10.46 -5.13 -1.30
N ALA A 126 10.61 -4.01 -2.03
CA ALA A 126 10.15 -3.92 -3.40
C ALA A 126 10.84 -4.93 -4.32
N ASN A 127 12.14 -5.14 -4.17
CA ASN A 127 12.89 -6.16 -4.92
C ASN A 127 12.41 -7.57 -4.59
N ASP A 128 12.10 -7.87 -3.32
CA ASP A 128 11.51 -9.15 -2.92
C ASP A 128 10.12 -9.36 -3.57
N GLU A 129 9.29 -8.30 -3.61
CA GLU A 129 8.00 -8.38 -4.30
C GLU A 129 8.17 -8.57 -5.81
N LEU A 130 9.09 -7.84 -6.43
CA LEU A 130 9.40 -7.94 -7.85
C LEU A 130 9.79 -9.36 -8.25
N GLY A 131 10.67 -10.00 -7.47
CA GLY A 131 11.06 -11.39 -7.69
C GLY A 131 9.86 -12.35 -7.66
N LYS A 132 8.94 -12.17 -6.71
CA LYS A 132 7.72 -12.98 -6.65
C LYS A 132 6.77 -12.71 -7.82
N TRP A 133 6.63 -11.46 -8.22
CA TRP A 133 5.80 -11.08 -9.36
C TRP A 133 6.37 -11.62 -10.68
N LEU A 134 7.69 -11.71 -10.80
CA LEU A 134 8.37 -12.38 -11.91
C LEU A 134 8.10 -13.89 -11.99
N GLU A 135 7.74 -14.52 -10.88
CA GLU A 135 7.39 -15.94 -10.81
C GLU A 135 5.87 -16.19 -11.03
N ASP A 136 5.04 -15.16 -10.83
CA ASP A 136 3.58 -15.24 -10.85
C ASP A 136 2.98 -14.74 -12.18
N HIS A 137 2.75 -15.67 -13.11
CA HIS A 137 2.29 -15.38 -14.47
C HIS A 137 0.88 -14.76 -14.51
N GLU A 138 0.00 -15.10 -13.57
CA GLU A 138 -1.36 -14.52 -13.50
C GLU A 138 -1.28 -13.03 -13.17
N LYS A 139 -0.43 -12.69 -12.21
CA LYS A 139 -0.18 -11.31 -11.79
C LYS A 139 0.52 -10.46 -12.86
N GLN A 140 1.45 -11.02 -13.62
CA GLN A 140 2.12 -10.30 -14.71
C GLN A 140 1.13 -9.78 -15.76
N SER A 141 0.14 -10.59 -16.13
CA SER A 141 -0.87 -10.23 -17.11
C SER A 141 -1.76 -9.08 -16.62
N GLU A 142 -2.09 -9.05 -15.33
CA GLU A 142 -2.90 -7.99 -14.73
C GLU A 142 -2.18 -6.63 -14.71
N LEU A 143 -0.88 -6.65 -14.43
CA LEU A 143 -0.05 -5.46 -14.26
C LEU A 143 0.22 -4.69 -15.56
N LEU A 144 0.41 -5.44 -16.64
CA LEU A 144 0.78 -4.92 -17.95
C LEU A 144 -0.46 -4.58 -18.80
N GLY A 145 -1.67 -4.75 -18.24
CA GLY A 145 -2.93 -4.50 -18.94
C GLY A 145 -3.06 -5.31 -20.23
N GLY A 146 -3.73 -4.78 -21.25
CA GLY A 146 -3.82 -5.42 -22.57
C GLY A 146 -2.47 -5.63 -23.28
N ALA A 147 -1.37 -5.02 -22.81
CA ALA A 147 -0.01 -5.30 -23.27
C ALA A 147 0.61 -6.52 -22.54
N GLY A 148 0.06 -6.90 -21.39
CA GLY A 148 0.42 -8.08 -20.63
C GLY A 148 0.18 -9.37 -21.38
N SER A 149 -0.90 -9.49 -22.15
CA SER A 149 -1.10 -10.68 -22.97
C SER A 149 -0.01 -10.86 -24.04
N VAL A 150 0.56 -9.77 -24.56
CA VAL A 150 1.61 -9.79 -25.59
C VAL A 150 3.00 -10.03 -24.98
N LEU A 151 3.25 -9.45 -23.80
CA LEU A 151 4.50 -9.61 -23.04
C LEU A 151 4.56 -10.95 -22.28
N SER A 152 3.43 -11.46 -21.81
CA SER A 152 3.30 -12.79 -21.19
C SER A 152 3.27 -13.93 -22.21
N SER A 153 2.86 -13.67 -23.47
CA SER A 153 2.95 -14.68 -24.55
C SER A 153 4.36 -14.82 -25.12
N ASN A 154 5.19 -13.77 -25.02
CA ASN A 154 6.60 -13.82 -25.39
C ASN A 154 7.39 -14.35 -24.18
N GLN A 155 8.11 -15.47 -24.35
CA GLN A 155 8.91 -16.11 -23.30
C GLN A 155 10.17 -15.30 -22.88
N GLU A 156 10.22 -14.01 -23.16
CA GLU A 156 11.38 -13.16 -22.92
C GLU A 156 11.40 -12.61 -21.49
N ARG A 157 11.86 -13.44 -20.56
CA ARG A 157 12.01 -13.13 -19.14
C ARG A 157 12.70 -11.79 -18.87
N TYR A 158 13.69 -11.42 -19.69
CA TYR A 158 14.45 -10.17 -19.54
C TYR A 158 13.62 -8.91 -19.86
N LEU A 159 12.73 -8.97 -20.87
CA LEU A 159 11.84 -7.85 -21.19
C LEU A 159 10.82 -7.65 -20.08
N ASN A 160 10.19 -8.73 -19.61
CA ASN A 160 9.22 -8.68 -18.52
C ASN A 160 9.86 -8.13 -17.24
N GLN A 161 11.07 -8.59 -16.91
CA GLN A 161 11.85 -8.02 -15.81
C GLN A 161 12.10 -6.53 -15.99
N THR A 162 12.57 -6.09 -17.15
CA THR A 162 12.87 -4.67 -17.37
C THR A 162 11.62 -3.79 -17.21
N VAL A 163 10.48 -4.20 -17.77
CA VAL A 163 9.23 -3.43 -17.67
C VAL A 163 8.73 -3.38 -16.23
N LEU A 164 8.77 -4.51 -15.51
CA LEU A 164 8.40 -4.57 -14.11
C LEU A 164 9.34 -3.71 -13.26
N ASP A 165 10.65 -3.81 -13.44
CA ASP A 165 11.65 -2.99 -12.74
C ASP A 165 11.39 -1.49 -12.94
N LEU A 166 11.07 -1.06 -14.17
CA LEU A 166 10.72 0.32 -14.49
C LEU A 166 9.44 0.77 -13.78
N GLN A 167 8.39 -0.05 -13.80
CA GLN A 167 7.12 0.27 -13.15
C GLN A 167 7.27 0.35 -11.63
N PHE A 168 8.00 -0.59 -11.02
CA PHE A 168 8.27 -0.59 -9.59
C PHE A 168 9.10 0.64 -9.19
N SER A 169 10.15 0.95 -9.94
CA SER A 169 10.99 2.13 -9.71
C SER A 169 10.18 3.42 -9.82
N HIS A 170 9.26 3.48 -10.78
CA HIS A 170 8.31 4.59 -10.91
C HIS A 170 7.41 4.69 -9.67
N SER A 171 6.77 3.58 -9.28
CA SER A 171 5.87 3.52 -8.12
C SER A 171 6.55 3.98 -6.83
N GLN A 172 7.79 3.55 -6.59
CA GLN A 172 8.58 3.98 -5.43
C GLN A 172 8.87 5.47 -5.42
N ARG A 173 9.35 6.01 -6.55
CA ARG A 173 9.64 7.44 -6.66
C ARG A 173 8.38 8.28 -6.49
N SER A 174 7.29 7.88 -7.15
CA SER A 174 6.00 8.53 -7.06
C SER A 174 5.44 8.49 -5.63
N GLY A 175 5.53 7.35 -4.95
CA GLY A 175 5.12 7.21 -3.55
C GLY A 175 5.96 8.08 -2.60
N TYR A 176 7.28 8.17 -2.81
CA TYR A 176 8.16 9.03 -2.02
C TYR A 176 7.83 10.53 -2.19
N GLU A 177 7.66 10.99 -3.43
CA GLU A 177 7.32 12.39 -3.71
C GLU A 177 5.91 12.75 -3.22
N LEU A 178 4.94 11.84 -3.37
CA LEU A 178 3.62 12.00 -2.75
C LEU A 178 3.75 12.10 -1.22
N GLY A 179 4.49 11.20 -0.60
CA GLY A 179 4.73 11.20 0.83
C GLY A 179 5.36 12.51 1.32
N LYS A 180 6.30 13.10 0.56
CA LYS A 180 6.90 14.40 0.87
C LYS A 180 5.87 15.53 0.87
N THR A 181 4.99 15.58 -0.13
CA THR A 181 3.96 16.64 -0.20
C THR A 181 2.96 16.54 0.94
N VAL A 182 2.49 15.32 1.25
CA VAL A 182 1.58 15.06 2.38
C VAL A 182 2.25 15.41 3.71
N LEU A 183 3.47 14.94 3.94
CA LEU A 183 4.23 15.24 5.16
C LEU A 183 4.49 16.76 5.31
N GLY A 184 4.73 17.46 4.20
CA GLY A 184 4.88 18.91 4.17
C GLY A 184 3.64 19.66 4.65
N LYS A 185 2.43 19.19 4.29
CA LYS A 185 1.17 19.76 4.80
C LYS A 185 0.88 19.38 6.24
N MET A 186 1.21 18.15 6.64
CA MET A 186 1.06 17.70 8.03
C MET A 186 1.86 18.55 9.02
N ARG A 187 3.02 19.08 8.60
CA ARG A 187 3.85 19.99 9.42
C ARG A 187 3.10 21.25 9.90
N ASN A 188 2.07 21.68 9.17
CA ASN A 188 1.32 22.89 9.53
C ASN A 188 0.29 22.65 10.64
N ILE A 189 -0.01 21.39 10.98
CA ILE A 189 -1.02 21.05 11.98
C ILE A 189 -0.43 20.31 13.19
N THR A 190 0.72 19.66 13.04
CA THR A 190 1.41 18.95 14.12
C THR A 190 2.92 18.90 13.90
N GLN A 191 3.65 18.60 14.98
CA GLN A 191 5.07 18.30 14.89
C GLN A 191 5.27 17.04 14.04
N LEU A 192 6.40 16.94 13.34
CA LEU A 192 6.75 15.72 12.63
C LEU A 192 7.64 14.84 13.50
N ALA A 193 7.30 13.56 13.63
CA ALA A 193 8.19 12.57 14.25
C ALA A 193 9.42 12.29 13.37
N LYS A 194 9.26 12.45 12.04
CA LYS A 194 10.30 12.31 11.03
C LYS A 194 10.16 13.42 9.99
N SER A 195 11.27 14.08 9.65
CA SER A 195 11.26 15.24 8.75
C SER A 195 11.05 14.88 7.27
N ALA A 196 11.27 13.60 6.91
CA ALA A 196 11.12 13.05 5.57
C ALA A 196 10.38 11.70 5.61
N PRO A 197 9.78 11.24 4.49
CA PRO A 197 9.21 9.90 4.41
C PRO A 197 10.22 8.82 4.77
N GLN A 198 9.77 7.81 5.49
CA GLN A 198 10.59 6.69 5.94
C GLN A 198 10.30 5.43 5.14
N HIS A 199 11.32 4.63 4.87
CA HIS A 199 11.16 3.35 4.18
C HIS A 199 10.82 2.24 5.16
N ALA A 200 9.80 1.45 4.87
CA ALA A 200 9.41 0.28 5.66
C ALA A 200 8.91 -0.87 4.79
N SER A 201 8.84 -2.06 5.38
CA SER A 201 8.39 -3.31 4.73
C SER A 201 6.94 -3.67 5.12
N LEU A 202 6.10 -2.64 5.28
CA LEU A 202 4.70 -2.75 5.71
C LEU A 202 3.84 -3.40 4.62
N SER A 203 2.91 -4.27 5.02
CA SER A 203 2.18 -5.10 4.05
C SER A 203 1.30 -4.33 3.10
N VAL A 204 0.64 -3.27 3.58
CA VAL A 204 -0.23 -2.41 2.76
C VAL A 204 0.54 -1.62 1.70
N LEU A 205 1.85 -1.41 1.90
CA LEU A 205 2.72 -0.68 0.99
C LEU A 205 3.34 -1.57 -0.09
N ARG A 206 3.07 -2.88 -0.07
CA ARG A 206 3.73 -3.85 -0.96
C ARG A 206 3.24 -3.82 -2.39
N SER A 207 2.20 -3.04 -2.71
CA SER A 207 1.73 -2.93 -4.10
C SER A 207 2.84 -2.33 -4.95
N PRO A 208 3.38 -3.08 -5.91
CA PRO A 208 4.47 -2.55 -6.70
C PRO A 208 3.99 -1.64 -7.84
N ASP A 209 2.73 -1.79 -8.20
CA ASP A 209 2.04 -1.18 -9.32
C ASP A 209 1.26 0.08 -8.94
N ILE A 210 0.98 0.23 -7.64
CA ILE A 210 0.22 1.36 -7.10
C ILE A 210 1.14 2.11 -6.12
N PRO A 211 1.58 3.33 -6.46
CA PRO A 211 2.33 4.17 -5.53
C PRO A 211 1.56 4.34 -4.22
N SER A 212 2.16 3.88 -3.12
CA SER A 212 1.50 3.73 -1.83
C SER A 212 2.23 4.50 -0.72
N ILE A 213 1.47 5.19 0.12
CA ILE A 213 1.97 5.82 1.36
C ILE A 213 1.15 5.35 2.56
N LEU A 214 1.78 5.31 3.73
CA LEU A 214 1.09 5.14 5.01
C LEU A 214 1.36 6.37 5.87
N VAL A 215 0.30 7.04 6.28
CA VAL A 215 0.34 8.27 7.08
C VAL A 215 0.05 7.90 8.53
N GLU A 216 1.06 8.04 9.38
CA GLU A 216 0.89 8.03 10.82
C GLU A 216 0.48 9.42 11.28
N THR A 217 -0.75 9.54 11.75
CA THR A 217 -1.36 10.85 12.05
C THR A 217 -0.93 11.44 13.39
N GLY A 218 -0.36 10.61 14.26
CA GLY A 218 0.12 10.92 15.61
C GLY A 218 0.24 9.63 16.43
N PHE A 219 0.62 9.75 17.70
CA PHE A 219 0.82 8.60 18.59
C PHE A 219 -0.30 8.50 19.63
N LEU A 220 -1.12 7.46 19.60
CA LEU A 220 -2.17 7.21 20.60
C LEU A 220 -1.60 6.86 21.99
N SER A 221 -0.34 6.44 22.07
CA SER A 221 0.36 6.27 23.35
C SER A 221 0.71 7.60 24.03
N ASN A 222 0.71 8.71 23.29
CA ASN A 222 1.00 10.04 23.83
C ASN A 222 -0.29 10.76 24.24
N VAL A 223 -0.35 11.21 25.49
CA VAL A 223 -1.56 11.82 26.09
C VAL A 223 -2.07 13.03 25.30
N VAL A 224 -1.17 13.89 24.84
CA VAL A 224 -1.54 15.12 24.12
C VAL A 224 -2.07 14.78 22.73
N GLU A 225 -1.42 13.87 22.01
CA GLU A 225 -1.88 13.43 20.69
C GLU A 225 -3.17 12.62 20.78
N GLU A 226 -3.34 11.79 21.81
CA GLU A 226 -4.58 11.07 22.11
C GLU A 226 -5.76 12.04 22.30
N GLN A 227 -5.58 13.08 23.12
CA GLN A 227 -6.61 14.11 23.34
C GLN A 227 -6.98 14.83 22.04
N LYS A 228 -6.00 15.19 21.21
CA LYS A 228 -6.28 15.80 19.90
C LYS A 228 -7.04 14.83 19.00
N LEU A 229 -6.55 13.60 18.85
CA LEU A 229 -7.13 12.55 18.03
C LEU A 229 -8.49 12.08 18.54
N ALA A 230 -8.87 12.35 19.78
CA ALA A 230 -10.24 12.14 20.27
C ALA A 230 -11.26 13.10 19.62
N THR A 231 -10.82 14.28 19.16
CA THR A 231 -11.72 15.31 18.63
C THR A 231 -11.98 15.19 17.13
N LYS A 232 -13.23 15.37 16.71
CA LYS A 232 -13.60 15.44 15.28
C LYS A 232 -12.93 16.61 14.56
N ALA A 233 -12.75 17.74 15.25
CA ALA A 233 -12.12 18.94 14.69
C ALA A 233 -10.67 18.66 14.23
N TYR A 234 -9.85 18.04 15.09
CA TYR A 234 -8.49 17.70 14.73
C TYR A 234 -8.43 16.64 13.62
N ARG A 235 -9.29 15.62 13.66
CA ARG A 235 -9.38 14.60 12.58
C ARG A 235 -9.69 15.23 11.22
N ARG A 236 -10.53 16.27 11.17
CA ARG A 236 -10.78 17.06 9.95
C ARG A 236 -9.55 17.84 9.50
N GLN A 237 -8.80 18.44 10.42
CA GLN A 237 -7.55 19.12 10.09
C GLN A 237 -6.53 18.16 9.49
N VAL A 238 -6.42 16.94 10.04
CA VAL A 238 -5.58 15.88 9.48
C VAL A 238 -6.03 15.49 8.07
N ALA A 239 -7.32 15.22 7.87
CA ALA A 239 -7.86 14.90 6.54
C ALA A 239 -7.61 16.03 5.54
N GLN A 240 -7.78 17.29 5.95
CA GLN A 240 -7.51 18.48 5.15
C GLN A 240 -6.03 18.58 4.75
N ALA A 241 -5.11 18.30 5.68
CA ALA A 241 -3.68 18.31 5.39
C ALA A 241 -3.29 17.23 4.36
N ILE A 242 -3.83 16.01 4.49
CA ILE A 242 -3.62 14.93 3.51
C ILE A 242 -4.18 15.32 2.14
N TYR A 243 -5.40 15.85 2.09
CA TYR A 243 -6.03 16.35 0.86
C TYR A 243 -5.18 17.43 0.18
N GLN A 244 -4.72 18.44 0.94
CA GLN A 244 -3.85 19.49 0.40
C GLN A 244 -2.51 18.95 -0.11
N GLY A 245 -2.00 17.87 0.49
CA GLY A 245 -0.81 17.17 0.01
C GLY A 245 -1.05 16.53 -1.36
N LEU A 246 -2.18 15.83 -1.51
CA LEU A 246 -2.61 15.21 -2.77
C LEU A 246 -2.83 16.27 -3.87
N VAL A 247 -3.47 17.39 -3.55
CA VAL A 247 -3.65 18.52 -4.47
C VAL A 247 -2.31 19.10 -4.92
N GLU A 248 -1.39 19.33 -3.97
CA GLU A 248 -0.05 19.84 -4.30
C GLU A 248 0.75 18.87 -5.17
N TYR A 249 0.70 17.58 -4.85
CA TYR A 249 1.35 16.54 -5.62
C TYR A 249 0.83 16.52 -7.06
N ARG A 250 -0.50 16.47 -7.25
CA ARG A 250 -1.13 16.51 -8.56
C ARG A 250 -0.69 17.72 -9.39
N ARG A 251 -0.62 18.90 -8.77
CA ARG A 251 -0.17 20.14 -9.45
C ARG A 251 1.29 20.06 -9.88
N LYS A 252 2.15 19.40 -9.11
CA LYS A 252 3.58 19.18 -9.42
C LYS A 252 3.80 18.05 -10.43
N SER A 253 2.84 17.15 -10.58
CA SER A 253 2.90 15.98 -11.47
C SER A 253 1.85 16.03 -12.61
N PRO A 254 1.74 17.14 -13.40
CA PRO A 254 0.65 17.33 -14.37
C PRO A 254 0.65 16.33 -15.54
N SER A 255 1.71 15.54 -15.74
CA SER A 255 1.84 14.59 -16.86
C SER A 255 1.65 13.10 -16.50
N GLN A 256 1.27 12.76 -15.27
CA GLN A 256 1.24 11.37 -14.79
C GLN A 256 -0.11 10.67 -14.93
N SER A 257 -1.09 11.25 -15.64
CA SER A 257 -2.31 10.52 -15.98
C SER A 257 -2.00 9.49 -17.07
N SER A 258 -1.68 8.27 -16.65
CA SER A 258 -1.57 7.06 -17.47
C SER A 258 -2.82 6.78 -18.33
N GLY A 259 -3.93 7.49 -18.10
CA GLY A 259 -5.15 7.40 -18.90
C GLY A 259 -5.12 8.09 -20.28
N ALA A 260 -4.10 8.90 -20.61
CA ALA A 260 -4.02 9.56 -21.92
C ALA A 260 -3.59 8.59 -23.04
N VAL A 261 -2.64 7.69 -22.76
CA VAL A 261 -2.14 6.71 -23.75
C VAL A 261 -3.22 5.71 -24.18
N TYR A 262 -4.15 5.36 -23.27
CA TYR A 262 -5.26 4.45 -23.59
C TYR A 262 -6.32 5.04 -24.53
N LYS A 263 -6.40 6.38 -24.66
CA LYS A 263 -7.39 7.02 -25.54
C LYS A 263 -6.89 7.20 -26.97
N GLU A 264 -5.61 7.50 -27.18
CA GLU A 264 -5.02 7.62 -28.53
C GLU A 264 -5.03 6.27 -29.26
N VAL A 265 -4.66 5.18 -28.59
CA VAL A 265 -4.62 3.84 -29.22
C VAL A 265 -6.01 3.33 -29.62
N LYS A 266 -7.09 3.76 -28.94
CA LYS A 266 -8.47 3.45 -29.35
C LYS A 266 -9.00 4.36 -30.46
N ALA A 267 -8.50 5.59 -30.57
CA ALA A 267 -8.85 6.50 -31.65
C ALA A 267 -8.19 6.07 -32.96
N GLU A 268 -6.92 5.65 -32.92
CA GLU A 268 -6.18 5.12 -34.08
C GLU A 268 -6.79 3.80 -34.59
N LYS A 269 -7.12 2.84 -33.71
CA LYS A 269 -7.78 1.59 -34.14
C LYS A 269 -9.18 1.78 -34.73
N LYS A 270 -9.88 2.85 -34.37
CA LYS A 270 -11.20 3.17 -34.93
C LYS A 270 -11.09 3.90 -36.29
N ALA A 271 -9.96 4.57 -36.54
CA ALA A 271 -9.62 5.13 -37.85
C ALA A 271 -9.14 4.03 -38.82
N GLU A 272 -8.32 3.09 -38.35
CA GLU A 272 -7.76 2.01 -39.17
C GLU A 272 -8.83 1.02 -39.63
N ASN A 273 -9.78 0.64 -38.76
CA ASN A 273 -10.91 -0.23 -39.14
C ASN A 273 -11.91 0.44 -40.10
N LYS A 274 -11.92 1.78 -40.22
CA LYS A 274 -12.76 2.49 -41.19
C LYS A 274 -12.14 2.51 -42.59
N GLU A 275 -10.82 2.45 -42.71
CA GLU A 275 -10.15 2.39 -44.01
C GLU A 275 -10.13 0.96 -44.60
N THR A 276 -10.16 -0.08 -43.76
CA THR A 276 -10.13 -1.48 -44.23
C THR A 276 -11.47 -1.96 -44.81
N GLU A 277 -12.62 -1.44 -44.35
CA GLU A 277 -13.93 -1.79 -44.91
C GLU A 277 -14.18 -1.22 -46.32
N THR A 278 -13.41 -0.21 -46.75
CA THR A 278 -13.51 0.35 -48.11
C THR A 278 -12.63 -0.32 -49.15
N LYS A 279 -11.76 -1.27 -48.78
CA LYS A 279 -10.80 -1.91 -49.71
C LYS A 279 -11.00 -3.43 -49.93
N SER A 280 -11.95 -4.08 -49.26
CA SER A 280 -12.16 -5.54 -49.38
C SER A 280 -13.14 -6.00 -50.48
N VAL A 281 -13.69 -5.09 -51.30
CA VAL A 281 -14.49 -5.45 -52.49
C VAL A 281 -13.71 -5.15 -53.77
N LYS A 282 -12.59 -5.84 -53.97
CA LYS A 282 -12.01 -6.14 -55.31
C LYS A 282 -10.74 -6.97 -55.13
N SER A 283 -10.79 -8.22 -55.59
CA SER A 283 -9.68 -9.12 -55.96
C SER A 283 -9.79 -10.48 -55.27
N ASN A 284 -10.61 -11.38 -55.84
CA ASN A 284 -10.38 -12.81 -55.75
C ASN A 284 -10.37 -13.36 -57.17
N ASN A 285 -9.19 -13.69 -57.71
CA ASN A 285 -9.01 -14.81 -58.61
C ASN A 285 -7.52 -15.13 -58.84
N ALA A 286 -7.27 -16.44 -59.02
CA ALA A 286 -6.01 -17.14 -59.28
C ALA A 286 -5.06 -17.28 -58.08
N SER A 287 -4.32 -18.38 -57.85
CA SER A 287 -4.34 -19.79 -58.28
C SER A 287 -3.04 -20.39 -57.71
N GLU A 288 -3.13 -21.54 -57.04
CA GLU A 288 -2.16 -22.64 -56.91
C GLU A 288 -0.67 -22.44 -57.27
N LYS A 289 0.25 -22.99 -56.44
CA LYS A 289 0.92 -24.32 -56.66
C LYS A 289 2.36 -24.41 -56.08
N LYS A 290 2.59 -25.47 -55.25
CA LYS A 290 3.83 -26.26 -54.94
C LYS A 290 5.13 -25.48 -54.53
N THR A 291 6.07 -25.97 -53.70
CA THR A 291 6.72 -27.29 -53.58
C THR A 291 7.56 -27.39 -52.29
N LYS A 292 7.83 -28.63 -51.86
CA LYS A 292 8.78 -29.12 -50.82
C LYS A 292 10.26 -28.74 -51.04
N GLN A 293 11.04 -28.67 -49.94
CA GLN A 293 12.28 -29.45 -49.62
C GLN A 293 12.89 -28.85 -48.33
N GLU A 294 13.11 -29.55 -47.21
CA GLU A 294 13.97 -30.71 -46.86
C GLU A 294 15.44 -30.36 -46.53
N ASN A 295 15.91 -30.93 -45.40
CA ASN A 295 17.28 -31.13 -44.91
C ASN A 295 18.14 -29.95 -44.41
N SER A 296 19.06 -30.11 -43.44
CA SER A 296 19.39 -31.15 -42.45
C SER A 296 20.60 -30.63 -41.65
N SER A 297 20.82 -31.15 -40.42
CA SER A 297 22.14 -31.56 -39.88
C SER A 297 23.18 -30.44 -39.56
N THR A 298 24.03 -30.45 -38.54
CA THR A 298 24.46 -31.46 -37.54
C THR A 298 25.50 -30.81 -36.59
N THR A 299 25.53 -31.26 -35.34
CA THR A 299 26.67 -31.51 -34.42
C THR A 299 27.95 -30.64 -34.41
N LYS A 300 28.40 -30.31 -33.17
CA LYS A 300 29.60 -30.94 -32.55
C LYS A 300 29.76 -30.61 -31.06
N GLU A 301 30.04 -31.66 -30.29
CA GLU A 301 30.60 -31.68 -28.94
C GLU A 301 32.05 -31.16 -28.90
N LYS A 302 32.54 -30.67 -27.74
CA LYS A 302 33.64 -31.33 -26.99
C LYS A 302 33.89 -30.75 -25.58
N GLN A 303 33.83 -31.67 -24.62
CA GLN A 303 34.48 -31.88 -23.32
C GLN A 303 35.68 -31.02 -22.81
N THR A 304 35.56 -30.66 -21.51
CA THR A 304 36.50 -30.77 -20.35
C THR A 304 37.88 -30.09 -20.32
N THR A 305 38.18 -29.42 -19.20
CA THR A 305 39.15 -29.87 -18.16
C THR A 305 39.01 -29.09 -16.83
N LYS A 306 39.36 -29.78 -15.73
CA LYS A 306 39.59 -29.29 -14.35
C LYS A 306 40.76 -28.33 -14.28
N ASP A 307 40.75 -27.41 -13.31
CA ASP A 307 41.87 -27.34 -12.35
C ASP A 307 41.53 -26.70 -11.00
N LYS A 308 42.23 -27.20 -9.96
CA LYS A 308 42.24 -26.72 -8.57
C LYS A 308 43.33 -25.68 -8.39
N SER A 309 43.09 -24.65 -7.58
CA SER A 309 44.14 -24.10 -6.70
C SER A 309 43.54 -23.41 -5.46
N LYS A 310 44.12 -23.77 -4.32
CA LYS A 310 44.01 -23.08 -3.03
C LYS A 310 44.96 -21.87 -3.06
N SER A 311 44.63 -20.80 -2.35
CA SER A 311 45.61 -20.09 -1.53
C SER A 311 44.95 -19.34 -0.39
N ALA A 312 45.54 -19.48 0.79
CA ALA A 312 45.24 -18.75 2.01
C ALA A 312 46.05 -17.44 2.05
N GLY A 313 45.58 -16.47 2.83
CA GLY A 313 46.23 -15.17 3.00
C GLY A 313 45.65 -14.38 4.17
N GLU A 314 46.01 -14.82 5.37
CA GLU A 314 46.32 -14.09 6.60
C GLU A 314 46.14 -12.55 6.65
N LYS A 315 45.55 -12.03 7.74
CA LYS A 315 46.01 -10.81 8.44
C LYS A 315 45.41 -10.68 9.85
N ASN A 316 46.30 -10.74 10.84
CA ASN A 316 46.13 -10.30 12.23
C ASN A 316 45.97 -8.77 12.32
N LYS A 317 45.17 -8.27 13.28
CA LYS A 317 45.65 -7.36 14.34
C LYS A 317 44.57 -7.07 15.41
N THR A 318 45.02 -7.25 16.64
CA THR A 318 44.51 -6.84 17.96
C THR A 318 44.55 -5.32 18.17
N ASP A 319 43.67 -4.81 19.03
CA ASP A 319 43.87 -3.76 20.07
C ASP A 319 42.54 -3.67 20.87
N VAL A 320 42.43 -4.23 22.09
CA VAL A 320 42.70 -3.64 23.43
C VAL A 320 42.09 -2.24 23.64
N VAL A 321 41.14 -2.11 24.59
CA VAL A 321 41.21 -1.23 25.78
C VAL A 321 39.92 -1.32 26.64
N ASN A 322 40.17 -1.70 27.90
CA ASN A 322 39.52 -1.46 29.21
C ASN A 322 38.01 -1.30 29.48
N LYS A 323 37.61 -2.23 30.34
CA LYS A 323 36.71 -2.22 31.50
C LYS A 323 36.78 -0.94 32.37
N LYS A 324 35.63 -0.48 32.87
CA LYS A 324 35.48 0.07 34.23
C LYS A 324 34.08 -0.23 34.80
N GLU A 325 34.11 -0.78 36.01
CA GLU A 325 32.98 -1.14 36.87
C GLU A 325 32.23 0.09 37.39
N SER A 326 30.94 -0.08 37.70
CA SER A 326 30.42 0.32 39.02
C SER A 326 29.11 -0.40 39.34
N THR A 327 29.00 -0.69 40.62
CA THR A 327 28.07 -1.56 41.35
C THR A 327 26.79 -0.82 41.75
N SER A 328 25.66 -1.54 41.90
CA SER A 328 24.87 -1.58 43.15
C SER A 328 23.51 -2.31 43.04
N LYS A 329 23.36 -3.27 43.98
CA LYS A 329 22.21 -3.60 44.84
C LYS A 329 20.91 -4.24 44.28
N GLU A 330 20.73 -5.48 44.71
CA GLU A 330 19.46 -6.22 44.88
C GLU A 330 18.78 -5.96 46.24
N ALA A 331 17.53 -6.48 46.33
CA ALA A 331 16.64 -6.77 47.48
C ALA A 331 15.53 -5.72 47.74
N LYS A 332 14.27 -5.98 47.35
CA LYS A 332 13.21 -6.83 47.98
C LYS A 332 12.73 -6.30 49.34
N GLU A 333 11.47 -5.85 49.42
CA GLU A 333 10.45 -6.45 50.31
C GLU A 333 9.01 -5.97 50.02
N ASN A 334 8.06 -6.89 50.25
CA ASN A 334 6.60 -6.77 50.16
C ASN A 334 6.00 -6.04 51.39
N LYS A 335 4.84 -5.40 51.24
CA LYS A 335 3.65 -5.77 52.04
C LYS A 335 2.33 -5.18 51.51
N GLU A 336 1.31 -6.01 51.65
CA GLU A 336 -0.09 -5.87 51.28
C GLU A 336 -0.83 -4.75 52.02
N THR A 337 -1.94 -4.27 51.43
CA THR A 337 -3.21 -4.16 52.16
C THR A 337 -4.41 -4.07 51.21
N LYS A 338 -5.37 -4.98 51.41
CA LYS A 338 -6.72 -4.97 50.85
C LYS A 338 -7.57 -3.92 51.58
N SER A 339 -8.46 -3.23 50.86
CA SER A 339 -9.77 -2.87 51.43
C SER A 339 -10.82 -2.72 50.32
N SER A 340 -11.85 -3.52 50.46
CA SER A 340 -13.06 -3.58 49.65
C SER A 340 -13.96 -2.37 49.89
N LYS A 341 -14.63 -1.85 48.84
CA LYS A 341 -15.97 -1.29 49.00
C LYS A 341 -16.78 -1.45 47.70
N ASN A 342 -17.99 -1.94 47.92
CA ASN A 342 -18.95 -2.48 46.95
C ASN A 342 -20.01 -1.40 46.67
N THR A 343 -20.34 -1.13 45.40
CA THR A 343 -21.67 -0.57 45.03
C THR A 343 -22.06 -1.04 43.62
N LYS A 344 -23.24 -1.70 43.56
CA LYS A 344 -24.09 -2.04 42.41
C LYS A 344 -24.43 -0.80 41.56
N GLU A 345 -24.89 -0.80 40.31
CA GLU A 345 -25.24 -1.75 39.22
C GLU A 345 -25.47 -0.85 37.99
N GLU A 346 -25.09 -1.25 36.77
CA GLU A 346 -25.94 -1.13 35.57
C GLU A 346 -25.33 -1.94 34.42
N LYS A 347 -26.07 -2.96 33.95
CA LYS A 347 -25.68 -3.90 32.91
C LYS A 347 -25.91 -3.27 31.53
N LEU A 348 -24.84 -3.17 30.72
CA LEU A 348 -24.93 -3.28 29.27
C LEU A 348 -24.40 -4.65 28.85
N ASP A 349 -25.20 -5.40 28.09
CA ASP A 349 -24.84 -6.69 27.51
C ASP A 349 -23.60 -6.56 26.61
N SER A 350 -22.44 -6.91 27.17
CA SER A 350 -21.23 -7.20 26.42
C SER A 350 -20.91 -8.69 26.57
N LYS A 351 -20.89 -9.38 25.44
CA LYS A 351 -20.44 -10.78 25.34
C LYS A 351 -19.03 -10.87 25.94
N PRO A 352 -18.74 -11.81 26.85
CA PRO A 352 -17.54 -11.77 27.67
C PRO A 352 -16.27 -11.83 26.81
N GLU A 353 -15.38 -10.87 27.05
CA GLU A 353 -14.02 -10.83 26.53
C GLU A 353 -13.32 -12.14 26.95
N LYS A 354 -12.89 -12.96 25.99
CA LYS A 354 -12.23 -14.25 26.30
C LYS A 354 -10.97 -13.94 27.11
N VAL A 355 -10.89 -14.44 28.35
CA VAL A 355 -9.68 -14.42 29.16
C VAL A 355 -8.64 -15.30 28.46
N VAL A 356 -7.70 -14.69 27.75
CA VAL A 356 -6.66 -15.42 27.02
C VAL A 356 -5.49 -15.68 27.95
N ASN A 357 -5.10 -16.96 28.09
CA ASN A 357 -3.90 -17.34 28.82
C ASN A 357 -2.65 -16.81 28.07
N PRO A 358 -1.89 -15.84 28.62
CA PRO A 358 -0.72 -15.27 27.96
C PRO A 358 0.43 -16.28 27.78
N ASN A 359 0.34 -17.44 28.44
CA ASN A 359 1.32 -18.53 28.35
C ASN A 359 0.91 -19.68 27.41
N ALA A 360 -0.17 -19.54 26.65
CA ALA A 360 -0.55 -20.57 25.69
C ALA A 360 0.58 -20.87 24.68
N SER A 361 0.77 -22.15 24.34
CA SER A 361 1.72 -22.58 23.31
C SER A 361 1.17 -22.44 21.89
N PHE A 362 -0.16 -22.44 21.75
CA PHE A 362 -0.85 -22.34 20.48
C PHE A 362 -2.09 -21.45 20.56
N HIS A 363 -2.48 -20.90 19.42
CA HIS A 363 -3.71 -20.15 19.21
C HIS A 363 -4.39 -20.62 17.92
N VAL A 364 -5.71 -20.85 17.94
CA VAL A 364 -6.47 -21.19 16.74
C VAL A 364 -7.11 -19.91 16.22
N VAL A 365 -6.73 -19.50 15.02
CA VAL A 365 -7.21 -18.27 14.38
C VAL A 365 -8.73 -18.28 14.30
N GLN A 366 -9.35 -17.30 14.91
CA GLN A 366 -10.79 -17.05 14.86
C GLN A 366 -11.13 -16.12 13.69
N GLN A 367 -12.41 -16.06 13.35
CA GLN A 367 -12.93 -15.09 12.39
C GLN A 367 -12.50 -13.66 12.78
N ASP A 368 -12.09 -12.84 11.80
CA ASP A 368 -11.64 -11.45 11.95
C ASP A 368 -10.36 -11.22 12.78
N GLU A 369 -9.64 -12.27 13.19
CA GLU A 369 -8.33 -12.11 13.82
C GLU A 369 -7.23 -11.92 12.77
N THR A 370 -6.18 -11.22 13.17
CA THR A 370 -5.06 -10.83 12.33
C THR A 370 -3.77 -11.28 13.00
N LEU A 371 -2.71 -11.43 12.23
CA LEU A 371 -1.40 -11.73 12.81
C LEU A 371 -0.98 -10.65 13.82
N TYR A 372 -1.40 -9.40 13.62
CA TYR A 372 -1.18 -8.27 14.53
C TYR A 372 -2.04 -8.36 15.79
N SER A 373 -3.34 -8.67 15.67
CA SER A 373 -4.23 -8.78 16.84
C SER A 373 -3.80 -9.96 17.73
N ILE A 374 -3.41 -11.08 17.12
CA ILE A 374 -2.86 -12.26 17.82
C ILE A 374 -1.50 -11.91 18.42
N ALA A 375 -0.61 -11.23 17.68
CA ALA A 375 0.69 -10.81 18.21
C ALA A 375 0.54 -9.97 19.47
N ARG A 376 -0.37 -9.00 19.44
CA ARG A 376 -0.67 -8.15 20.59
C ARG A 376 -1.23 -8.93 21.76
N MET A 377 -2.19 -9.82 21.52
CA MET A 377 -2.82 -10.67 22.52
C MET A 377 -1.79 -11.48 23.32
N TYR A 378 -0.73 -11.95 22.65
CA TYR A 378 0.34 -12.72 23.27
C TYR A 378 1.65 -11.94 23.49
N LYS A 379 1.60 -10.60 23.44
CA LYS A 379 2.74 -9.70 23.68
C LYS A 379 3.99 -10.06 22.85
N THR A 380 3.79 -10.38 21.58
CA THR A 380 4.84 -10.67 20.59
C THR A 380 4.68 -9.73 19.38
N THR A 381 5.48 -9.93 18.33
CA THR A 381 5.37 -9.17 17.08
C THR A 381 4.77 -10.02 15.96
N PRO A 382 4.05 -9.40 15.00
CA PRO A 382 3.56 -10.11 13.81
C PRO A 382 4.69 -10.78 13.05
N GLU A 383 5.86 -10.16 12.96
CA GLU A 383 7.04 -10.70 12.28
C GLU A 383 7.51 -12.00 12.96
N LYS A 384 7.61 -12.00 14.30
CA LYS A 384 8.03 -13.17 15.07
C LYS A 384 7.02 -14.31 14.94
N LEU A 385 5.73 -14.00 15.01
CA LEU A 385 4.65 -14.97 14.77
C LEU A 385 4.67 -15.52 13.33
N SER A 386 4.95 -14.66 12.35
CA SER A 386 5.03 -15.02 10.93
C SER A 386 6.15 -16.02 10.70
N GLN A 387 7.34 -15.72 11.25
CA GLN A 387 8.53 -16.58 11.16
C GLN A 387 8.30 -17.94 11.85
N LEU A 388 7.76 -17.94 13.07
CA LEU A 388 7.52 -19.15 13.85
C LEU A 388 6.55 -20.14 13.17
N ASN A 389 5.65 -19.62 12.34
CA ASN A 389 4.58 -20.39 11.70
C ASN A 389 4.73 -20.54 10.19
N ASN A 390 5.89 -20.14 9.63
CA ASN A 390 6.13 -20.12 8.19
C ASN A 390 4.99 -19.43 7.40
N ILE A 391 4.40 -18.38 7.99
CA ILE A 391 3.33 -17.61 7.35
C ILE A 391 3.98 -16.68 6.35
N LYS A 392 3.49 -16.74 5.10
CA LYS A 392 3.87 -15.79 4.05
C LYS A 392 2.83 -14.67 4.01
N GLU A 393 3.30 -13.44 3.81
CA GLU A 393 2.46 -12.26 3.51
C GLU A 393 1.43 -11.90 4.59
N ASN A 394 1.65 -12.31 5.85
CA ASN A 394 0.71 -12.10 6.96
C ASN A 394 -0.71 -12.66 6.69
N LYS A 395 -0.86 -13.58 5.73
CA LYS A 395 -2.12 -14.27 5.43
C LYS A 395 -2.34 -15.39 6.43
N ILE A 396 -3.41 -15.27 7.21
CA ILE A 396 -3.85 -16.32 8.13
C ILE A 396 -5.28 -16.70 7.78
N VAL A 397 -5.61 -17.98 7.98
CA VAL A 397 -6.91 -18.55 7.65
C VAL A 397 -7.60 -18.93 8.95
N VAL A 398 -8.90 -18.66 9.05
CA VAL A 398 -9.73 -19.07 10.18
C VAL A 398 -9.60 -20.58 10.39
N GLY A 399 -9.45 -21.02 11.64
CA GLY A 399 -9.20 -22.40 12.01
C GLY A 399 -7.73 -22.83 11.97
N LYS A 400 -6.82 -22.01 11.41
CA LYS A 400 -5.39 -22.33 11.41
C LYS A 400 -4.82 -22.27 12.82
N LYS A 401 -4.08 -23.31 13.24
CA LYS A 401 -3.39 -23.36 14.52
C LYS A 401 -2.00 -22.71 14.41
N LEU A 402 -1.77 -21.64 15.17
CA LEU A 402 -0.50 -20.90 15.24
C LEU A 402 0.26 -21.26 16.51
N LYS A 403 1.55 -21.55 16.38
CA LYS A 403 2.55 -21.60 17.46
C LYS A 403 2.81 -20.18 17.98
N LEU A 404 2.90 -20.02 19.29
CA LEU A 404 3.08 -18.72 19.95
C LEU A 404 4.48 -18.52 20.55
N LYS A 405 5.18 -19.62 20.88
CA LYS A 405 6.50 -19.65 21.50
C LYS A 405 7.39 -20.65 20.80
#